data_AF-A0A949YIA7-F1
#
_entry.id   AF-A0A949YIA7-F1
#
_cell.length_a   1.000
_cell.length_b   1.000
_cell.length_c   1.000
_cell.angle_alpha   90.00
_cell.angle_beta   90.00
_cell.angle_gamma   90.00
#
_symmetry.space_group_name_H-M   'P 1'
#
loop_
_entity.id
_entity.type
_entity.pdbx_description
1 polymer ?
#
loop_
_entity_poly.entity_id
_entity_poly.type
_entity_poly.pdbx_seq_one_letter_code
_entity_poly.pdbx_strand_id
1 'polypeptide(L)'
;MNLDAHPTIRRLTGQASEGMHQEPAETALDAAWLRQLASDCGAADAGLVEIARPGLDPQREEILRNYPWTKSLLSLVLRMAREPLRGAPRSVANLEFHRTGHEVDEVCAAIVARLEERGVRAVNPSMGFPMEMYQNPGHAIWIVSHKPVAVEAGLGHMGIHRNLIHPRFGNFVLLGTVLIDRETTEYDHPIDYNPCLECKLCVAACPVGAIGPEGSFNFSSCFTHNYREFLGGFTDWVEQVTDARDAVDYRRRISEPETASMWQSLSHGANYKSAYCMAVCPAGEDVIGAYLHDRQRHLREVVRPLQERAEPVYVVPGSDAEVAAHKFKNKTIKPVGNGLRARTIAGLLNFMPFVFQPNQSQGLDAIFHFTFTGAERREATITIKNRTLEIEDGLVGEPDMHVTADAKTWLGFLAKEKSLLLALITRRVRLKGNPMLLLAFGKCFPSTGARHKHVEILPQPSMARSGSSRYLKNDPATGKIRWRGKLTLSDMADEAHEVKTFRFSPPGGGPIPFEYLPGQFVTLHIAPRGIPTKRSYTIASSPTWRDRIEITVKREGQGLVSRWLHDDLGIGD
;
A
#
# COMPACT_ATOMS: atom_id res chain seq x y z
N MET A 1 2.52 -5.61 49.61
CA MET A 1 2.81 -4.18 49.45
C MET A 1 1.61 -3.41 49.96
N ASN A 2 1.76 -2.54 50.95
CA ASN A 2 0.63 -1.76 51.48
C ASN A 2 0.34 -0.61 50.51
N LEU A 3 -0.74 -0.73 49.73
CA LEU A 3 -1.15 0.25 48.73
C LEU A 3 -1.42 1.62 49.37
N ASP A 4 -1.99 1.65 50.57
CA ASP A 4 -2.33 2.88 51.28
C ASP A 4 -1.10 3.68 51.72
N ALA A 5 0.07 3.03 51.80
CA ALA A 5 1.33 3.70 52.09
C ALA A 5 1.97 4.34 50.85
N HIS A 6 1.47 4.06 49.63
CA HIS A 6 2.05 4.57 48.40
C HIS A 6 1.86 6.09 48.30
N PRO A 7 2.92 6.90 48.05
CA PRO A 7 2.85 8.37 48.08
C PRO A 7 1.77 8.95 47.15
N THR A 8 1.60 8.38 45.96
CA THR A 8 0.56 8.82 45.00
C THR A 8 -0.85 8.53 45.53
N ILE A 9 -1.07 7.39 46.19
CA ILE A 9 -2.37 7.02 46.73
C ILE A 9 -2.73 7.97 47.86
N ARG A 10 -1.81 8.21 48.81
CA ARG A 10 -2.02 9.16 49.92
C ARG A 10 -2.32 10.58 49.44
N ARG A 11 -1.63 11.05 48.39
CA ARG A 11 -1.88 12.36 47.79
C ARG A 11 -3.28 12.45 47.18
N LEU A 12 -3.69 11.44 46.40
CA LEU A 12 -5.00 11.41 45.76
C LEU A 12 -6.14 11.25 46.77
N THR A 13 -6.00 10.38 47.76
CA THR A 13 -7.00 10.23 48.84
C THR A 13 -7.09 11.47 49.73
N GLY A 14 -5.98 12.21 49.91
CA GLY A 14 -5.96 13.48 50.63
C GLY A 14 -6.56 14.65 49.85
N GLN A 15 -6.59 14.59 48.50
CA GLN A 15 -7.23 15.59 47.63
C GLN A 15 -8.71 15.26 47.34
N ALA A 16 -9.11 13.99 47.42
CA ALA A 16 -10.49 13.56 47.19
C ALA A 16 -11.49 14.17 48.19
N SER A 17 -11.05 14.62 49.37
CA SER A 17 -11.92 15.26 50.38
C SER A 17 -12.30 16.71 50.08
N GLU A 18 -11.64 17.39 49.14
CA GLU A 18 -11.87 18.83 48.90
C GLU A 18 -12.39 19.18 47.48
N GLY A 19 -12.55 18.22 46.55
CA GLY A 19 -12.90 18.57 45.16
C GLY A 19 -13.63 17.55 44.27
N MET A 20 -14.01 16.37 44.76
CA MET A 20 -14.76 15.41 43.93
C MET A 20 -16.27 15.61 44.03
N HIS A 21 -16.77 16.73 43.51
CA HIS A 21 -18.08 16.70 42.87
C HIS A 21 -17.90 15.91 41.56
N GLN A 22 -18.19 14.60 41.58
CA GLN A 22 -18.43 13.87 40.34
C GLN A 22 -19.68 14.48 39.71
N GLU A 23 -19.50 15.33 38.69
CA GLU A 23 -20.59 15.60 37.77
C GLU A 23 -21.15 14.25 37.30
N PRO A 24 -22.48 14.05 37.28
CA PRO A 24 -23.05 12.78 36.85
C PRO A 24 -22.50 12.45 35.46
N ALA A 25 -21.87 11.28 35.33
CA ALA A 25 -21.31 10.83 34.07
C ALA A 25 -22.37 10.95 32.98
N GLU A 26 -22.14 11.82 32.01
CA GLU A 26 -23.06 12.10 30.92
C GLU A 26 -23.42 10.75 30.26
N THR A 27 -24.70 10.36 30.34
CA THR A 27 -25.13 9.02 29.91
C THR A 27 -25.03 8.85 28.40
N ALA A 28 -25.13 9.95 27.66
CA ALA A 28 -24.93 10.03 26.22
C ALA A 28 -24.08 11.25 25.86
N LEU A 29 -23.27 11.13 24.80
CA LEU A 29 -22.44 12.20 24.28
C LEU A 29 -23.21 13.01 23.23
N ASP A 30 -23.03 14.32 23.23
CA ASP A 30 -23.61 15.16 22.20
C ASP A 30 -23.01 14.85 20.81
N ALA A 31 -23.87 14.48 19.86
CA ALA A 31 -23.49 14.09 18.51
C ALA A 31 -22.84 15.25 17.72
N ALA A 32 -23.37 16.47 17.86
CA ALA A 32 -22.80 17.64 17.18
C ALA A 32 -21.39 17.95 17.69
N TRP A 33 -21.17 17.85 18.99
CA TRP A 33 -19.85 17.98 19.60
C TRP A 33 -18.87 16.91 19.10
N LEU A 34 -19.28 15.63 18.98
CA LEU A 34 -18.41 14.57 18.46
C LEU A 34 -17.98 14.82 17.00
N ARG A 35 -18.90 15.29 16.14
CA ARG A 35 -18.56 15.66 14.76
C ARG A 35 -17.62 16.88 14.72
N GLN A 36 -17.86 17.87 15.58
CA GLN A 36 -16.96 19.02 15.70
C GLN A 36 -15.57 18.60 16.19
N LEU A 37 -15.49 17.72 17.19
CA LEU A 37 -14.23 17.16 17.67
C LEU A 37 -13.48 16.43 16.54
N ALA A 38 -14.17 15.61 15.75
CA ALA A 38 -13.56 14.96 14.61
C ALA A 38 -13.00 15.96 13.59
N SER A 39 -13.75 17.01 13.28
CA SER A 39 -13.31 18.09 12.40
C SER A 39 -12.11 18.85 12.96
N ASP A 40 -12.13 19.20 14.25
CA ASP A 40 -11.04 19.89 14.96
C ASP A 40 -9.76 19.05 14.98
N CYS A 41 -9.90 17.72 15.05
CA CYS A 41 -8.78 16.78 14.97
C CYS A 41 -8.27 16.56 13.54
N GLY A 42 -8.99 16.99 12.50
CA GLY A 42 -8.54 16.93 11.10
C GLY A 42 -9.34 16.00 10.18
N ALA A 43 -10.45 15.41 10.64
CA ALA A 43 -11.32 14.65 9.75
C ALA A 43 -12.00 15.58 8.73
N ALA A 44 -12.09 15.14 7.47
CA ALA A 44 -12.76 15.90 6.42
C ALA A 44 -14.29 15.74 6.45
N ASP A 45 -14.77 14.61 6.98
CA ASP A 45 -16.15 14.34 7.32
C ASP A 45 -16.22 13.24 8.39
N ALA A 46 -17.33 13.18 9.14
CA ALA A 46 -17.53 12.19 10.20
C ALA A 46 -19.02 11.88 10.42
N GLY A 47 -19.31 10.62 10.72
CA GLY A 47 -20.68 10.15 10.99
C GLY A 47 -20.72 9.14 12.12
N LEU A 48 -21.87 9.05 12.80
CA LEU A 48 -22.09 8.27 14.01
C LEU A 48 -23.02 7.09 13.75
N VAL A 49 -22.67 5.92 14.27
CA VAL A 49 -23.48 4.69 14.15
C VAL A 49 -23.55 3.98 15.50
N GLU A 50 -24.72 3.53 15.88
CA GLU A 50 -24.93 2.68 17.06
C GLU A 50 -24.52 1.24 16.77
N ILE A 51 -23.91 0.56 17.73
CA ILE A 51 -23.43 -0.83 17.57
C ILE A 51 -24.57 -1.81 17.22
N ALA A 52 -25.79 -1.49 17.63
CA ALA A 52 -26.99 -2.29 17.39
C ALA A 52 -27.55 -2.17 15.96
N ARG A 53 -26.98 -1.30 15.11
CA ARG A 53 -27.40 -1.10 13.71
C ARG A 53 -27.41 -2.44 12.95
N PRO A 54 -28.53 -2.85 12.31
CA PRO A 54 -28.59 -4.12 11.57
C PRO A 54 -27.56 -4.25 10.46
N GLY A 55 -27.20 -3.15 9.78
CA GLY A 55 -26.14 -3.15 8.76
C GLY A 55 -24.75 -3.54 9.29
N LEU A 56 -24.55 -3.53 10.62
CA LEU A 56 -23.33 -3.97 11.27
C LEU A 56 -23.38 -5.44 11.76
N ASP A 57 -24.49 -6.15 11.59
CA ASP A 57 -24.64 -7.57 11.98
C ASP A 57 -23.44 -8.45 11.58
N PRO A 58 -22.89 -8.37 10.34
CA PRO A 58 -21.81 -9.25 9.92
C PRO A 58 -20.48 -9.07 10.66
N GLN A 59 -20.30 -7.96 11.39
CA GLN A 59 -19.06 -7.66 12.11
C GLN A 59 -19.27 -7.33 13.59
N ARG A 60 -20.52 -7.17 14.06
CA ARG A 60 -20.84 -6.77 15.43
C ARG A 60 -20.19 -7.69 16.46
N GLU A 61 -20.28 -9.00 16.26
CA GLU A 61 -19.70 -9.99 17.18
C GLU A 61 -18.19 -9.78 17.32
N GLU A 62 -17.49 -9.50 16.21
CA GLU A 62 -16.05 -9.30 16.22
C GLU A 62 -15.65 -7.99 16.92
N ILE A 63 -16.40 -6.92 16.70
CA ILE A 63 -16.19 -5.63 17.39
C ILE A 63 -16.37 -5.81 18.90
N LEU A 64 -17.48 -6.44 19.33
CA LEU A 64 -17.78 -6.64 20.75
C LEU A 64 -16.87 -7.67 21.41
N ARG A 65 -16.28 -8.62 20.66
CA ARG A 65 -15.28 -9.53 21.20
C ARG A 65 -14.01 -8.79 21.63
N ASN A 66 -13.54 -7.87 20.78
CA ASN A 66 -12.33 -7.09 21.04
C ASN A 66 -12.59 -5.91 21.99
N TYR A 67 -13.76 -5.27 21.88
CA TYR A 67 -14.16 -4.11 22.69
C TYR A 67 -15.63 -4.23 23.17
N PRO A 68 -15.90 -5.04 24.22
CA PRO A 68 -17.26 -5.40 24.66
C PRO A 68 -18.16 -4.26 25.12
N TRP A 69 -17.56 -3.11 25.43
CA TRP A 69 -18.21 -1.92 25.95
C TRP A 69 -18.68 -0.98 24.84
N THR A 70 -18.34 -1.26 23.58
CA THR A 70 -18.68 -0.39 22.44
C THR A 70 -20.19 -0.22 22.34
N LYS A 71 -20.65 1.04 22.36
CA LYS A 71 -22.05 1.43 22.12
C LYS A 71 -22.20 2.25 20.85
N SER A 72 -21.22 3.10 20.55
CA SER A 72 -21.22 3.98 19.38
C SER A 72 -19.92 3.85 18.59
N LEU A 73 -20.00 4.08 17.29
CA LEU A 73 -18.90 4.10 16.35
C LEU A 73 -18.88 5.47 15.66
N LEU A 74 -17.77 6.19 15.76
CA LEU A 74 -17.53 7.43 15.04
C LEU A 74 -16.67 7.12 13.81
N SER A 75 -17.31 7.04 12.65
CA SER A 75 -16.65 6.82 11.36
C SER A 75 -16.09 8.13 10.83
N LEU A 76 -14.87 8.09 10.30
CA LEU A 76 -14.13 9.26 9.81
C LEU A 76 -13.75 9.11 8.35
N VAL A 77 -13.72 10.22 7.64
CA VAL A 77 -13.23 10.34 6.26
C VAL A 77 -12.03 11.28 6.25
N LEU A 78 -10.90 10.80 5.71
CA LEU A 78 -9.75 11.64 5.38
C LEU A 78 -9.53 11.64 3.86
N ARG A 79 -9.08 12.77 3.34
CA ARG A 79 -8.96 12.99 1.89
C ARG A 79 -7.57 12.65 1.40
N MET A 80 -7.52 11.90 0.30
CA MET A 80 -6.30 11.76 -0.49
C MET A 80 -6.26 12.81 -1.61
N ALA A 81 -5.05 13.26 -1.92
CA ALA A 81 -4.76 13.98 -3.15
C ALA A 81 -5.00 13.06 -4.36
N ARG A 82 -5.64 13.61 -5.39
CA ARG A 82 -6.14 12.82 -6.53
C ARG A 82 -5.06 12.53 -7.57
N GLU A 83 -4.25 13.53 -7.89
CA GLU A 83 -3.20 13.44 -8.92
C GLU A 83 -2.12 12.37 -8.62
N PRO A 84 -1.67 12.19 -7.36
CA PRO A 84 -0.82 11.06 -6.99
C PRO A 84 -1.37 9.68 -7.39
N LEU A 85 -2.70 9.51 -7.45
CA LEU A 85 -3.34 8.26 -7.86
C LEU A 85 -3.60 8.24 -9.39
N ARG A 86 -3.82 9.39 -10.03
CA ARG A 86 -4.16 9.52 -11.47
C ARG A 86 -2.93 9.54 -12.37
N GLY A 87 -2.39 8.36 -12.67
CA GLY A 87 -1.35 8.20 -13.70
C GLY A 87 0.09 8.40 -13.22
N ALA A 88 0.31 8.76 -11.95
CA ALA A 88 1.63 8.90 -11.38
C ALA A 88 2.41 7.55 -11.33
N PRO A 89 3.74 7.58 -11.17
CA PRO A 89 4.53 6.43 -10.74
C PRO A 89 3.91 5.75 -9.52
N ARG A 90 3.95 4.41 -9.47
CA ARG A 90 3.34 3.66 -8.34
C ARG A 90 3.89 4.08 -6.97
N SER A 91 5.14 4.51 -6.90
CA SER A 91 5.75 5.02 -5.68
C SER A 91 5.06 6.28 -5.15
N VAL A 92 4.59 7.17 -6.04
CA VAL A 92 3.89 8.40 -5.68
C VAL A 92 2.49 8.07 -5.15
N ALA A 93 1.77 7.16 -5.80
CA ALA A 93 0.48 6.68 -5.32
C ALA A 93 0.60 6.01 -3.93
N ASN A 94 1.61 5.14 -3.75
CA ASN A 94 1.84 4.48 -2.46
C ASN A 94 2.25 5.47 -1.36
N LEU A 95 3.08 6.47 -1.68
CA LEU A 95 3.40 7.54 -0.73
C LEU A 95 2.13 8.28 -0.25
N GLU A 96 1.19 8.54 -1.16
CA GLU A 96 -0.09 9.16 -0.81
C GLU A 96 -0.96 8.27 0.08
N PHE A 97 -1.04 6.97 -0.22
CA PHE A 97 -1.74 5.99 0.64
C PHE A 97 -1.11 5.92 2.03
N HIS A 98 0.22 5.84 2.12
CA HIS A 98 0.92 5.75 3.40
C HIS A 98 0.76 7.03 4.22
N ARG A 99 1.01 8.21 3.62
CA ARG A 99 0.84 9.48 4.32
C ARG A 99 -0.56 9.64 4.88
N THR A 100 -1.58 9.46 4.03
CA THR A 100 -2.97 9.62 4.45
C THR A 100 -3.38 8.54 5.45
N GLY A 101 -2.85 7.33 5.29
CA GLY A 101 -3.12 6.24 6.22
C GLY A 101 -2.63 6.53 7.64
N HIS A 102 -1.40 7.05 7.76
CA HIS A 102 -0.84 7.48 9.03
C HIS A 102 -1.67 8.63 9.63
N GLU A 103 -2.10 9.58 8.79
CA GLU A 103 -2.98 10.68 9.19
C GLU A 103 -4.31 10.16 9.76
N VAL A 104 -4.91 9.10 9.19
CA VAL A 104 -6.14 8.51 9.75
C VAL A 104 -5.92 8.06 11.20
N ASP A 105 -4.84 7.32 11.44
CA ASP A 105 -4.53 6.78 12.76
C ASP A 105 -4.18 7.90 13.77
N GLU A 106 -3.48 8.95 13.33
CA GLU A 106 -3.17 10.14 14.14
C GLU A 106 -4.45 10.90 14.54
N VAL A 107 -5.36 11.13 13.59
CA VAL A 107 -6.66 11.79 13.87
C VAL A 107 -7.50 10.97 14.84
N CYS A 108 -7.61 9.65 14.61
CA CYS A 108 -8.36 8.77 15.51
C CYS A 108 -7.76 8.76 16.92
N ALA A 109 -6.42 8.71 17.04
CA ALA A 109 -5.73 8.76 18.33
C ALA A 109 -5.94 10.09 19.07
N ALA A 110 -5.93 11.22 18.34
CA ALA A 110 -6.21 12.53 18.91
C ALA A 110 -7.65 12.61 19.47
N ILE A 111 -8.63 12.08 18.74
CA ILE A 111 -10.02 12.00 19.21
C ILE A 111 -10.12 11.16 20.47
N VAL A 112 -9.48 9.98 20.51
CA VAL A 112 -9.46 9.11 21.70
C VAL A 112 -8.89 9.85 22.91
N ALA A 113 -7.76 10.53 22.77
CA ALA A 113 -7.16 11.29 23.88
C ALA A 113 -8.12 12.37 24.43
N ARG A 114 -8.86 13.05 23.54
CA ARG A 114 -9.85 14.07 23.95
C ARG A 114 -11.10 13.50 24.60
N LEU A 115 -11.48 12.28 24.25
CA LEU A 115 -12.55 11.54 24.93
C LEU A 115 -12.09 11.06 26.31
N GLU A 116 -10.84 10.60 26.43
CA GLU A 116 -10.25 10.19 27.70
C GLU A 116 -10.14 11.34 28.71
N GLU A 117 -9.82 12.56 28.25
CA GLU A 117 -9.84 13.79 29.07
C GLU A 117 -11.20 14.02 29.76
N ARG A 118 -12.29 13.47 29.20
CA ARG A 118 -13.66 13.54 29.74
C ARG A 118 -14.10 12.26 30.45
N GLY A 119 -13.19 11.32 30.68
CA GLY A 119 -13.50 10.02 31.30
C GLY A 119 -14.35 9.10 30.42
N VAL A 120 -14.41 9.35 29.11
CA VAL A 120 -15.06 8.47 28.13
C VAL A 120 -14.06 7.42 27.67
N ARG A 121 -14.47 6.15 27.65
CA ARG A 121 -13.62 5.09 27.13
C ARG A 121 -13.80 5.01 25.62
N ALA A 122 -12.71 5.16 24.89
CA ALA A 122 -12.68 5.05 23.45
C ALA A 122 -11.43 4.31 22.97
N VAL A 123 -11.45 3.79 21.74
CA VAL A 123 -10.29 3.14 21.12
C VAL A 123 -10.23 3.42 19.63
N ASN A 124 -9.01 3.49 19.12
CA ASN A 124 -8.68 3.55 17.70
C ASN A 124 -8.24 2.15 17.21
N PRO A 125 -9.09 1.39 16.50
CA PRO A 125 -8.68 0.27 15.66
C PRO A 125 -7.92 0.79 14.43
N SER A 126 -6.80 0.16 14.09
CA SER A 126 -5.96 0.56 12.95
C SER A 126 -6.77 0.68 11.65
N MET A 127 -6.53 1.75 10.87
CA MET A 127 -7.11 1.93 9.53
C MET A 127 -6.81 0.75 8.58
N GLY A 128 -5.68 0.09 8.79
CA GLY A 128 -5.27 -1.11 8.08
C GLY A 128 -4.50 -2.07 8.97
N PHE A 129 -3.17 -1.92 9.01
CA PHE A 129 -2.28 -2.74 9.84
C PHE A 129 -1.77 -1.92 11.04
N PRO A 130 -1.41 -2.54 12.18
CA PRO A 130 -1.35 -3.98 12.44
C PRO A 130 -2.71 -4.66 12.62
N MET A 131 -2.74 -5.98 12.43
CA MET A 131 -3.92 -6.83 12.55
C MET A 131 -3.61 -8.05 13.42
N GLU A 132 -4.64 -8.70 13.94
CA GLU A 132 -4.55 -9.85 14.84
C GLU A 132 -4.23 -11.14 14.06
N MET A 133 -2.93 -11.47 13.94
CA MET A 133 -2.47 -12.63 13.17
C MET A 133 -2.71 -13.99 13.85
N TYR A 134 -3.05 -14.00 15.15
CA TYR A 134 -3.16 -15.20 15.98
C TYR A 134 -4.58 -15.46 16.50
N GLN A 135 -5.61 -14.92 15.83
CA GLN A 135 -6.99 -15.19 16.25
C GLN A 135 -7.41 -16.65 16.05
N ASN A 136 -8.44 -17.06 16.80
CA ASN A 136 -9.05 -18.37 16.67
C ASN A 136 -9.55 -18.61 15.22
N PRO A 137 -9.49 -19.85 14.70
CA PRO A 137 -10.01 -20.16 13.39
C PRO A 137 -11.49 -19.76 13.25
N GLY A 138 -11.80 -18.95 12.24
CA GLY A 138 -13.17 -18.45 11.98
C GLY A 138 -13.38 -16.98 12.30
N HIS A 139 -12.42 -16.32 12.97
CA HIS A 139 -12.47 -14.89 13.26
C HIS A 139 -11.66 -14.05 12.26
N ALA A 140 -12.03 -12.78 12.12
CA ALA A 140 -11.38 -11.87 11.20
C ALA A 140 -10.12 -11.27 11.83
N ILE A 141 -9.01 -11.24 11.10
CA ILE A 141 -7.76 -10.64 11.60
C ILE A 141 -7.88 -9.12 11.86
N TRP A 142 -8.88 -8.45 11.28
CA TRP A 142 -9.18 -7.04 11.54
C TRP A 142 -10.26 -6.90 12.61
N ILE A 143 -10.21 -5.81 13.38
CA ILE A 143 -11.18 -5.54 14.45
C ILE A 143 -12.46 -4.90 13.88
N VAL A 144 -12.32 -3.98 12.92
CA VAL A 144 -13.43 -3.23 12.32
C VAL A 144 -13.29 -3.24 10.80
N SER A 145 -14.39 -3.49 10.10
CA SER A 145 -14.51 -3.20 8.67
C SER A 145 -15.05 -1.79 8.47
N HIS A 146 -14.15 -0.84 8.22
CA HIS A 146 -14.48 0.60 8.13
C HIS A 146 -15.49 0.95 7.02
N LYS A 147 -15.46 0.24 5.87
CA LYS A 147 -16.34 0.55 4.74
C LYS A 147 -17.84 0.39 5.07
N PRO A 148 -18.32 -0.76 5.61
CA PRO A 148 -19.70 -0.87 6.07
C PRO A 148 -20.08 0.18 7.13
N VAL A 149 -19.19 0.47 8.10
CA VAL A 149 -19.47 1.51 9.11
C VAL A 149 -19.67 2.87 8.44
N ALA A 150 -18.81 3.24 7.48
CA ALA A 150 -18.95 4.50 6.75
C ALA A 150 -20.22 4.58 5.89
N VAL A 151 -20.70 3.45 5.34
CA VAL A 151 -21.99 3.40 4.65
C VAL A 151 -23.14 3.63 5.63
N GLU A 152 -23.14 2.92 6.76
CA GLU A 152 -24.17 3.08 7.80
C GLU A 152 -24.15 4.48 8.43
N ALA A 153 -22.97 5.10 8.49
CA ALA A 153 -22.77 6.47 8.97
C ALA A 153 -23.18 7.56 7.96
N GLY A 154 -23.70 7.19 6.79
CA GLY A 154 -24.11 8.17 5.77
C GLY A 154 -22.96 8.85 5.01
N LEU A 155 -21.73 8.36 5.14
CA LEU A 155 -20.54 9.00 4.53
C LEU A 155 -20.35 8.62 3.05
N GLY A 156 -21.19 7.73 2.52
CA GLY A 156 -21.19 7.37 1.11
C GLY A 156 -21.79 6.01 0.83
N HIS A 157 -21.63 5.54 -0.41
CA HIS A 157 -22.10 4.22 -0.82
C HIS A 157 -20.98 3.45 -1.52
N MET A 158 -21.06 2.12 -1.47
CA MET A 158 -20.12 1.27 -2.20
C MET A 158 -20.36 1.36 -3.71
N GLY A 159 -19.32 1.74 -4.46
CA GLY A 159 -19.32 1.65 -5.91
C GLY A 159 -19.08 0.22 -6.40
N ILE A 160 -19.29 -0.04 -7.69
CA ILE A 160 -19.06 -1.38 -8.28
C ILE A 160 -17.61 -1.86 -8.13
N HIS A 161 -16.65 -0.94 -7.96
CA HIS A 161 -15.25 -1.24 -7.66
C HIS A 161 -14.96 -1.56 -6.19
N ARG A 162 -16.00 -1.66 -5.34
CA ARG A 162 -15.92 -2.00 -3.91
C ARG A 162 -15.13 -1.01 -3.04
N ASN A 163 -15.05 0.26 -3.44
CA ASN A 163 -14.61 1.34 -2.54
C ASN A 163 -15.82 2.22 -2.23
N LEU A 164 -15.82 2.80 -1.03
CA LEU A 164 -16.76 3.86 -0.68
C LEU A 164 -16.59 5.02 -1.66
N ILE A 165 -17.69 5.55 -2.17
CA ILE A 165 -17.73 6.79 -2.91
C ILE A 165 -18.47 7.79 -2.04
N HIS A 166 -17.73 8.77 -1.53
CA HIS A 166 -18.28 9.91 -0.81
C HIS A 166 -19.00 10.85 -1.80
N PRO A 167 -20.19 11.40 -1.48
CA PRO A 167 -20.93 12.34 -2.33
C PRO A 167 -20.07 13.47 -2.89
N ARG A 168 -19.33 14.13 -2.00
CA ARG A 168 -18.42 15.24 -2.36
C ARG A 168 -17.04 14.80 -2.86
N PHE A 169 -16.30 14.03 -2.05
CA PHE A 169 -14.88 13.73 -2.32
C PHE A 169 -14.63 12.57 -3.30
N GLY A 170 -15.67 11.84 -3.69
CA GLY A 170 -15.54 10.63 -4.50
C GLY A 170 -14.93 9.48 -3.70
N ASN A 171 -14.17 8.61 -4.36
CA ASN A 171 -13.49 7.49 -3.70
C ASN A 171 -12.05 7.81 -3.26
N PHE A 172 -11.60 9.06 -3.39
CA PHE A 172 -10.26 9.50 -3.00
C PHE A 172 -10.19 9.78 -1.49
N VAL A 173 -10.59 8.78 -0.71
CA VAL A 173 -10.70 8.87 0.74
C VAL A 173 -10.13 7.62 1.40
N LEU A 174 -9.59 7.78 2.61
CA LEU A 174 -9.35 6.69 3.56
C LEU A 174 -10.28 6.85 4.76
N LEU A 175 -10.51 5.74 5.47
CA LEU A 175 -11.53 5.65 6.49
C LEU A 175 -10.90 5.25 7.83
N GLY A 176 -11.36 5.88 8.90
CA GLY A 176 -11.08 5.48 10.29
C GLY A 176 -12.37 5.25 11.05
N THR A 177 -12.30 4.59 12.21
CA THR A 177 -13.48 4.43 13.08
C THR A 177 -13.05 4.42 14.53
N VAL A 178 -13.51 5.36 15.34
CA VAL A 178 -13.32 5.34 16.80
C VAL A 178 -14.48 4.60 17.44
N LEU A 179 -14.20 3.62 18.30
CA LEU A 179 -15.22 2.88 19.06
C LEU A 179 -15.37 3.50 20.45
N ILE A 180 -16.60 3.75 20.91
CA ILE A 180 -16.90 4.57 22.09
C ILE A 180 -17.86 3.83 23.05
N ASP A 181 -17.64 3.94 24.37
CA ASP A 181 -18.42 3.25 25.42
C ASP A 181 -19.72 3.97 25.87
N ARG A 182 -20.09 5.04 25.18
CA ARG A 182 -21.28 5.85 25.44
C ARG A 182 -22.18 5.86 24.22
N GLU A 183 -23.48 6.00 24.48
CA GLU A 183 -24.45 6.32 23.44
C GLU A 183 -24.25 7.78 23.00
N THR A 184 -24.80 8.15 21.85
CA THR A 184 -24.82 9.53 21.39
C THR A 184 -26.26 10.05 21.35
N THR A 185 -26.42 11.37 21.40
CA THR A 185 -27.75 12.00 21.34
C THR A 185 -28.48 11.71 20.02
N GLU A 186 -27.72 11.54 18.93
CA GLU A 186 -28.21 11.22 17.59
C GLU A 186 -27.24 10.29 16.85
N TYR A 187 -27.75 9.57 15.85
CA TYR A 187 -26.97 8.71 14.94
C TYR A 187 -27.32 9.03 13.49
N ASP A 188 -26.36 8.81 12.60
CA ASP A 188 -26.53 8.99 11.16
C ASP A 188 -27.16 7.75 10.51
N HIS A 189 -27.53 7.89 9.23
CA HIS A 189 -28.14 6.85 8.43
C HIS A 189 -27.53 6.80 7.04
N PRO A 190 -27.57 5.64 6.35
CA PRO A 190 -27.16 5.55 4.96
C PRO A 190 -27.83 6.62 4.07
N ILE A 191 -27.07 7.17 3.14
CA ILE A 191 -27.60 8.04 2.09
C ILE A 191 -28.60 7.26 1.20
N ASP A 192 -29.58 7.97 0.65
CA ASP A 192 -30.70 7.41 -0.11
C ASP A 192 -30.40 7.14 -1.60
N TYR A 193 -29.14 7.34 -2.02
CA TYR A 193 -28.69 7.11 -3.39
C TYR A 193 -27.27 6.54 -3.44
N ASN A 194 -26.90 5.94 -4.58
CA ASN A 194 -25.54 5.47 -4.83
C ASN A 194 -24.76 6.50 -5.68
N PRO A 195 -23.66 7.11 -5.19
CA PRO A 195 -22.87 8.06 -5.97
C PRO A 195 -22.12 7.45 -7.17
N CYS A 196 -22.14 6.13 -7.35
CA CYS A 196 -21.55 5.47 -8.50
C CYS A 196 -22.27 5.85 -9.79
N LEU A 197 -21.52 6.36 -10.79
CA LEU A 197 -22.07 6.74 -12.10
C LEU A 197 -22.30 5.56 -13.05
N GLU A 198 -21.99 4.34 -12.62
CA GLU A 198 -22.02 3.12 -13.45
C GLU A 198 -21.27 3.19 -14.79
N CYS A 199 -20.32 4.13 -14.93
CA CYS A 199 -19.57 4.40 -16.17
C CYS A 199 -18.65 3.25 -16.63
N LYS A 200 -18.48 2.20 -15.81
CA LYS A 200 -17.62 1.02 -16.04
C LYS A 200 -16.13 1.32 -16.34
N LEU A 201 -15.63 2.52 -16.06
CA LEU A 201 -14.20 2.85 -16.24
C LEU A 201 -13.28 1.99 -15.37
N CYS A 202 -13.69 1.70 -14.14
CA CYS A 202 -12.95 0.81 -13.24
C CYS A 202 -12.88 -0.64 -13.76
N VAL A 203 -13.92 -1.11 -14.45
CA VAL A 203 -13.94 -2.42 -15.12
C VAL A 203 -12.95 -2.42 -16.28
N ALA A 204 -12.99 -1.40 -17.13
CA ALA A 204 -12.10 -1.27 -18.29
C ALA A 204 -10.62 -1.15 -17.88
N ALA A 205 -10.32 -0.50 -16.76
CA ALA A 205 -8.95 -0.27 -16.30
C ALA A 205 -8.36 -1.45 -15.49
N CYS A 206 -9.17 -2.38 -14.98
CA CYS A 206 -8.69 -3.44 -14.09
C CYS A 206 -7.81 -4.46 -14.84
N PRO A 207 -6.50 -4.58 -14.52
CA PRO A 207 -5.58 -5.44 -15.27
C PRO A 207 -5.86 -6.94 -15.11
N VAL A 208 -6.57 -7.32 -14.05
CA VAL A 208 -6.89 -8.72 -13.69
C VAL A 208 -8.38 -9.03 -13.81
N GLY A 209 -9.18 -8.12 -14.36
CA GLY A 209 -10.62 -8.34 -14.55
C GLY A 209 -11.39 -8.65 -13.27
N ALA A 210 -10.94 -8.13 -12.12
CA ALA A 210 -11.55 -8.42 -10.82
C ALA A 210 -12.92 -7.77 -10.62
N ILE A 211 -13.28 -6.78 -11.43
CA ILE A 211 -14.54 -6.02 -11.31
C ILE A 211 -15.38 -6.34 -12.54
N GLY A 212 -16.58 -6.88 -12.34
CA GLY A 212 -17.56 -7.14 -13.39
C GLY A 212 -18.41 -5.91 -13.73
N PRO A 213 -18.97 -5.83 -14.94
CA PRO A 213 -19.85 -4.73 -15.35
C PRO A 213 -21.09 -4.63 -14.47
N GLU A 214 -21.64 -5.77 -14.03
CA GLU A 214 -22.85 -5.84 -13.17
C GLU A 214 -22.54 -5.75 -11.67
N GLY A 215 -21.32 -5.36 -11.27
CA GLY A 215 -20.94 -5.20 -9.85
C GLY A 215 -20.43 -6.46 -9.15
N SER A 216 -20.33 -7.59 -9.86
CA SER A 216 -19.62 -8.77 -9.36
C SER A 216 -18.14 -8.45 -9.10
N PHE A 217 -17.54 -9.12 -8.11
CA PHE A 217 -16.15 -8.87 -7.73
C PHE A 217 -15.41 -10.17 -7.44
N ASN A 218 -14.31 -10.42 -8.15
CA ASN A 218 -13.42 -11.55 -7.89
C ASN A 218 -12.30 -11.11 -6.92
N PHE A 219 -12.49 -11.45 -5.64
CA PHE A 219 -11.57 -11.10 -4.57
C PHE A 219 -10.17 -11.66 -4.82
N SER A 220 -10.05 -12.96 -5.11
CA SER A 220 -8.74 -13.60 -5.30
C SER A 220 -7.90 -12.98 -6.42
N SER A 221 -8.54 -12.58 -7.53
CA SER A 221 -7.88 -11.89 -8.64
C SER A 221 -7.33 -10.53 -8.20
N CYS A 222 -8.14 -9.73 -7.50
CA CYS A 222 -7.69 -8.44 -6.96
C CYS A 222 -6.60 -8.63 -5.90
N PHE A 223 -6.81 -9.54 -4.96
CA PHE A 223 -5.92 -9.83 -3.85
C PHE A 223 -4.53 -10.25 -4.34
N THR A 224 -4.46 -11.23 -5.24
CA THR A 224 -3.20 -11.77 -5.77
C THR A 224 -2.35 -10.69 -6.46
N HIS A 225 -2.99 -9.79 -7.20
CA HIS A 225 -2.28 -8.75 -7.92
C HIS A 225 -2.02 -7.51 -7.07
N ASN A 226 -3.08 -6.87 -6.59
CA ASN A 226 -3.01 -5.59 -5.90
C ASN A 226 -2.24 -5.67 -4.59
N TYR A 227 -2.42 -6.77 -3.86
CA TYR A 227 -1.82 -7.02 -2.55
C TYR A 227 -0.60 -7.96 -2.64
N ARG A 228 0.08 -7.99 -3.80
CA ARG A 228 1.27 -8.83 -4.03
C ARG A 228 2.40 -8.61 -3.00
N GLU A 229 2.46 -7.45 -2.36
CA GLU A 229 3.50 -7.12 -1.37
C GLU A 229 2.95 -7.01 0.06
N PHE A 230 1.77 -7.60 0.28
CA PHE A 230 1.15 -7.77 1.60
C PHE A 230 1.29 -9.23 2.05
N LEU A 231 0.63 -9.59 3.15
CA LEU A 231 0.69 -10.89 3.82
C LEU A 231 0.71 -12.11 2.89
N GLY A 232 -0.25 -12.22 1.97
CA GLY A 232 -0.36 -13.38 1.07
C GLY A 232 0.81 -13.47 0.08
N GLY A 233 1.19 -12.34 -0.50
CA GLY A 233 2.31 -12.30 -1.45
C GLY A 233 3.68 -12.40 -0.78
N PHE A 234 3.83 -11.90 0.45
CA PHE A 234 5.03 -12.14 1.27
C PHE A 234 5.18 -13.62 1.61
N THR A 235 4.10 -14.29 2.00
CA THR A 235 4.11 -15.74 2.28
C THR A 235 4.52 -16.54 1.04
N ASP A 236 3.93 -16.23 -0.13
CA ASP A 236 4.35 -16.84 -1.40
C ASP A 236 5.83 -16.57 -1.69
N TRP A 237 6.31 -15.33 -1.51
CA TRP A 237 7.72 -14.99 -1.75
C TRP A 237 8.68 -15.78 -0.85
N VAL A 238 8.38 -15.91 0.45
CA VAL A 238 9.16 -16.73 1.39
C VAL A 238 9.21 -18.18 0.93
N GLU A 239 8.09 -18.73 0.47
CA GLU A 239 8.06 -20.10 -0.07
C GLU A 239 8.93 -20.24 -1.32
N GLN A 240 8.94 -19.25 -2.21
CA GLN A 240 9.83 -19.28 -3.38
C GLN A 240 11.31 -19.23 -2.98
N VAL A 241 11.64 -18.51 -1.90
CA VAL A 241 13.00 -18.49 -1.34
C VAL A 241 13.36 -19.86 -0.78
N THR A 242 12.48 -20.50 0.00
CA THR A 242 12.74 -21.82 0.60
C THR A 242 12.78 -22.95 -0.42
N ASP A 243 11.99 -22.84 -1.50
CA ASP A 243 11.91 -23.84 -2.56
C ASP A 243 13.00 -23.69 -3.64
N ALA A 244 13.77 -22.60 -3.62
CA ALA A 244 14.87 -22.40 -4.54
C ALA A 244 16.06 -23.31 -4.18
N ARG A 245 16.63 -23.98 -5.18
CA ARG A 245 17.81 -24.85 -4.97
C ARG A 245 19.08 -24.06 -4.66
N ASP A 246 19.22 -22.90 -5.28
CA ASP A 246 20.36 -22.00 -5.17
C ASP A 246 19.96 -20.56 -5.61
N ALA A 247 20.90 -19.63 -5.53
CA ALA A 247 20.68 -18.22 -5.88
C ALA A 247 20.40 -17.99 -7.39
N VAL A 248 20.78 -18.91 -8.28
CA VAL A 248 20.48 -18.83 -9.71
C VAL A 248 19.04 -19.28 -9.95
N ASP A 249 18.60 -20.36 -9.33
CA ASP A 249 17.21 -20.83 -9.36
C ASP A 249 16.26 -19.78 -8.78
N TYR A 250 16.62 -19.16 -7.65
CA TYR A 250 15.85 -18.05 -7.08
C TYR A 250 15.68 -16.89 -8.07
N ARG A 251 16.77 -16.40 -8.68
CA ARG A 251 16.71 -15.27 -9.62
C ARG A 251 15.97 -15.58 -10.94
N ARG A 252 15.81 -16.87 -11.27
CA ARG A 252 14.94 -17.33 -12.38
C ARG A 252 13.46 -17.35 -12.00
N ARG A 253 13.13 -17.38 -10.71
CA ARG A 253 11.75 -17.38 -10.19
C ARG A 253 11.28 -15.97 -9.87
N ILE A 254 12.10 -15.22 -9.14
CA ILE A 254 11.87 -13.84 -8.71
C ILE A 254 12.97 -12.96 -9.29
N SER A 255 12.58 -11.95 -10.07
CA SER A 255 13.55 -11.01 -10.64
C SER A 255 14.09 -10.03 -9.59
N GLU A 256 15.26 -9.44 -9.85
CA GLU A 256 15.89 -8.49 -8.91
C GLU A 256 14.98 -7.31 -8.54
N PRO A 257 14.20 -6.69 -9.46
CA PRO A 257 13.24 -5.65 -9.10
C PRO A 257 12.07 -6.16 -8.27
N GLU A 258 11.62 -7.41 -8.44
CA GLU A 258 10.59 -7.99 -7.57
C GLU A 258 11.12 -8.16 -6.16
N THR A 259 12.36 -8.64 -6.00
CA THR A 259 13.03 -8.72 -4.69
C THR A 259 13.20 -7.34 -4.07
N ALA A 260 13.69 -6.36 -4.82
CA ALA A 260 13.88 -5.00 -4.33
C ALA A 260 12.55 -4.31 -3.97
N SER A 261 11.49 -4.58 -4.73
CA SER A 261 10.14 -4.06 -4.47
C SER A 261 9.52 -4.69 -3.21
N MET A 262 9.76 -5.98 -2.96
CA MET A 262 9.38 -6.64 -1.70
C MET A 262 10.16 -6.04 -0.52
N TRP A 263 11.48 -5.84 -0.65
CA TRP A 263 12.29 -5.15 0.36
C TRP A 263 11.77 -3.73 0.66
N GLN A 264 11.40 -2.96 -0.37
CA GLN A 264 10.81 -1.63 -0.19
C GLN A 264 9.54 -1.70 0.66
N SER A 265 8.68 -2.69 0.40
CA SER A 265 7.42 -2.86 1.10
C SER A 265 7.60 -3.27 2.56
N LEU A 266 8.61 -4.10 2.85
CA LEU A 266 8.97 -4.47 4.22
C LEU A 266 9.61 -3.30 5.00
N SER A 267 10.30 -2.39 4.30
CA SER A 267 11.06 -1.30 4.93
C SER A 267 10.26 -0.01 5.09
N HIS A 268 9.26 0.23 4.23
CA HIS A 268 8.54 1.52 4.15
C HIS A 268 7.01 1.37 4.14
N GLY A 269 6.48 0.19 4.50
CA GLY A 269 5.05 -0.10 4.47
C GLY A 269 4.60 -0.83 3.21
N ALA A 270 3.57 -1.67 3.35
CA ALA A 270 3.10 -2.56 2.28
C ALA A 270 2.59 -1.80 1.06
N ASN A 271 3.18 -2.05 -0.12
CA ASN A 271 2.84 -1.30 -1.33
C ASN A 271 1.77 -1.98 -2.18
N TYR A 272 0.79 -1.21 -2.61
CA TYR A 272 -0.21 -1.60 -3.59
C TYR A 272 0.40 -1.65 -4.99
N LYS A 273 0.11 -2.72 -5.73
CA LYS A 273 0.50 -2.86 -7.15
C LYS A 273 -0.46 -2.15 -8.10
N SER A 274 -1.68 -1.86 -7.66
CA SER A 274 -2.67 -1.14 -8.44
C SER A 274 -3.41 -0.14 -7.57
N ALA A 275 -4.10 0.78 -8.24
CA ALA A 275 -5.15 1.61 -7.66
C ALA A 275 -6.08 2.09 -8.79
N TYR A 276 -6.13 1.31 -9.88
CA TYR A 276 -6.65 1.82 -11.17
C TYR A 276 -8.14 2.11 -11.08
N CYS A 277 -8.90 1.28 -10.36
CA CYS A 277 -10.31 1.53 -10.14
C CYS A 277 -10.58 2.83 -9.36
N MET A 278 -9.67 3.22 -8.46
CA MET A 278 -9.73 4.50 -7.76
C MET A 278 -9.37 5.64 -8.68
N ALA A 279 -8.20 5.56 -9.30
CA ALA A 279 -7.65 6.58 -10.20
C ALA A 279 -8.64 7.03 -11.29
N VAL A 280 -9.27 6.05 -11.98
CA VAL A 280 -10.16 6.34 -13.10
C VAL A 280 -11.55 6.79 -12.69
N CYS A 281 -11.92 6.67 -11.41
CA CYS A 281 -13.26 7.00 -10.95
C CYS A 281 -13.50 8.52 -11.06
N PRO A 282 -14.55 8.95 -11.77
CA PRO A 282 -14.91 10.36 -11.87
C PRO A 282 -16.00 10.75 -10.88
N ALA A 283 -16.52 9.83 -10.06
CA ALA A 283 -17.60 10.10 -9.13
C ALA A 283 -17.16 11.02 -7.97
N GLY A 284 -18.10 11.80 -7.45
CA GLY A 284 -17.89 12.82 -6.42
C GLY A 284 -18.02 14.24 -6.98
N GLU A 285 -18.73 15.14 -6.29
CA GLU A 285 -18.96 16.53 -6.71
C GLU A 285 -17.65 17.26 -7.03
N ASP A 286 -16.62 17.11 -6.18
CA ASP A 286 -15.33 17.75 -6.38
C ASP A 286 -14.58 17.16 -7.59
N VAL A 287 -14.97 15.97 -8.06
CA VAL A 287 -14.23 15.12 -9.01
C VAL A 287 -14.84 15.11 -10.40
N ILE A 288 -16.17 15.12 -10.48
CA ILE A 288 -16.94 14.80 -11.68
C ILE A 288 -16.88 15.90 -12.75
N GLY A 289 -16.63 17.15 -12.37
CA GLY A 289 -16.66 18.30 -13.27
C GLY A 289 -15.76 18.15 -14.50
N ALA A 290 -14.50 17.71 -14.31
CA ALA A 290 -13.56 17.52 -15.42
C ALA A 290 -14.01 16.40 -16.38
N TYR A 291 -14.61 15.34 -15.85
CA TYR A 291 -15.13 14.23 -16.64
C TYR A 291 -16.36 14.64 -17.46
N LEU A 292 -17.27 15.43 -16.88
CA LEU A 292 -18.45 15.92 -17.60
C LEU A 292 -18.08 16.93 -18.69
N HIS A 293 -17.05 17.75 -18.44
CA HIS A 293 -16.58 18.73 -19.41
C HIS A 293 -15.93 18.07 -20.64
N ASP A 294 -15.02 17.11 -20.45
CA ASP A 294 -14.40 16.36 -21.55
C ASP A 294 -14.10 14.91 -21.17
N ARG A 295 -15.07 14.03 -21.48
CA ARG A 295 -14.94 12.58 -21.26
C ARG A 295 -13.79 11.97 -22.06
N GLN A 296 -13.54 12.47 -23.27
CA GLN A 296 -12.48 11.94 -24.13
C GLN A 296 -11.10 12.30 -23.59
N ARG A 297 -10.95 13.49 -23.03
CA ARG A 297 -9.74 13.88 -22.29
C ARG A 297 -9.52 12.99 -21.08
N HIS A 298 -10.54 12.72 -20.27
CA HIS A 298 -10.41 11.79 -19.12
C HIS A 298 -9.93 10.40 -19.57
N LEU A 299 -10.48 9.87 -20.67
CA LEU A 299 -10.03 8.61 -21.24
C LEU A 299 -8.56 8.67 -21.69
N ARG A 300 -8.14 9.74 -22.37
CA ARG A 300 -6.78 9.90 -22.88
C ARG A 300 -5.74 10.14 -21.78
N GLU A 301 -6.07 10.94 -20.77
CA GLU A 301 -5.12 11.42 -19.75
C GLU A 301 -5.10 10.55 -18.49
N VAL A 302 -6.22 9.89 -18.13
CA VAL A 302 -6.32 9.11 -16.89
C VAL A 302 -6.41 7.61 -17.17
N VAL A 303 -7.27 7.19 -18.10
CA VAL A 303 -7.56 5.76 -18.30
C VAL A 303 -6.51 5.05 -19.14
N ARG A 304 -6.25 5.54 -20.37
CA ARG A 304 -5.30 4.89 -21.30
C ARG A 304 -3.90 4.74 -20.73
N PRO A 305 -3.31 5.75 -20.03
CA PRO A 305 -1.95 5.59 -19.49
C PRO A 305 -1.83 4.44 -18.49
N LEU A 306 -2.90 4.13 -17.73
CA LEU A 306 -2.93 2.99 -16.80
C LEU A 306 -3.07 1.65 -17.54
N GLN A 307 -3.89 1.60 -18.60
CA GLN A 307 -4.08 0.41 -19.44
C GLN A 307 -2.81 0.06 -20.22
N GLU A 308 -2.14 1.08 -20.76
CA GLU A 308 -0.94 0.95 -21.60
C GLU A 308 0.36 0.87 -20.79
N ARG A 309 0.30 1.06 -19.47
CA ARG A 309 1.46 0.98 -18.59
C ARG A 309 2.15 -0.39 -18.70
N ALA A 310 3.45 -0.35 -19.00
CA ALA A 310 4.31 -1.54 -19.00
C ALA A 310 4.64 -1.99 -17.58
N GLU A 311 4.17 -3.17 -17.19
CA GLU A 311 4.33 -3.69 -15.84
C GLU A 311 4.01 -5.19 -15.69
N PRO A 312 4.52 -5.85 -14.64
CA PRO A 312 4.07 -7.18 -14.29
C PRO A 312 2.62 -7.19 -13.77
N VAL A 313 1.84 -8.16 -14.22
CA VAL A 313 0.52 -8.49 -13.68
C VAL A 313 0.58 -9.88 -13.07
N TYR A 314 0.49 -9.93 -11.75
CA TYR A 314 0.57 -11.15 -10.95
C TYR A 314 -0.76 -11.89 -10.97
N VAL A 315 -0.75 -13.14 -11.44
CA VAL A 315 -1.96 -13.97 -11.55
C VAL A 315 -1.68 -15.39 -11.10
N VAL A 316 -2.72 -16.08 -10.64
CA VAL A 316 -2.67 -17.53 -10.47
C VAL A 316 -2.88 -18.20 -11.83
N PRO A 317 -2.02 -19.13 -12.27
CA PRO A 317 -2.23 -19.92 -13.49
C PRO A 317 -3.59 -20.62 -13.53
N GLY A 318 -4.27 -20.55 -14.67
CA GLY A 318 -5.60 -21.11 -14.89
C GLY A 318 -6.74 -20.29 -14.26
N SER A 319 -6.46 -19.10 -13.71
CA SER A 319 -7.48 -18.23 -13.15
C SER A 319 -8.12 -17.32 -14.19
N ASP A 320 -9.27 -16.76 -13.84
CA ASP A 320 -9.94 -15.74 -14.67
C ASP A 320 -9.07 -14.48 -14.83
N ALA A 321 -8.20 -14.19 -13.86
CA ALA A 321 -7.24 -13.10 -13.92
C ALA A 321 -6.21 -13.28 -15.03
N GLU A 322 -5.74 -14.51 -15.26
CA GLU A 322 -4.78 -14.79 -16.34
C GLU A 322 -5.40 -14.50 -17.71
N VAL A 323 -6.63 -14.97 -17.94
CA VAL A 323 -7.38 -14.68 -19.17
C VAL A 323 -7.61 -13.18 -19.34
N ALA A 324 -7.97 -12.47 -18.27
CA ALA A 324 -8.18 -11.03 -18.32
C ALA A 324 -6.90 -10.25 -18.63
N ALA A 325 -5.76 -10.65 -18.05
CA ALA A 325 -4.49 -9.97 -18.23
C ALA A 325 -3.99 -9.99 -19.68
N HIS A 326 -4.31 -11.04 -20.45
CA HIS A 326 -3.97 -11.12 -21.89
C HIS A 326 -4.59 -10.01 -22.75
N LYS A 327 -5.63 -9.31 -22.27
CA LYS A 327 -6.22 -8.17 -22.98
C LYS A 327 -5.27 -6.96 -23.04
N PHE A 328 -4.29 -6.88 -22.15
CA PHE A 328 -3.39 -5.74 -22.03
C PHE A 328 -2.02 -6.04 -22.64
N LYS A 329 -1.79 -5.56 -23.87
CA LYS A 329 -0.58 -5.86 -24.66
C LYS A 329 0.75 -5.47 -24.01
N ASN A 330 0.74 -4.41 -23.22
CA ASN A 330 1.96 -3.89 -22.59
C ASN A 330 2.22 -4.49 -21.21
N LYS A 331 1.32 -5.35 -20.71
CA LYS A 331 1.43 -5.96 -19.38
C LYS A 331 2.04 -7.35 -19.48
N THR A 332 3.00 -7.64 -18.62
CA THR A 332 3.67 -8.94 -18.60
C THR A 332 3.04 -9.82 -17.53
N ILE A 333 2.47 -10.95 -17.94
CA ILE A 333 1.85 -11.88 -17.00
C ILE A 333 2.95 -12.55 -16.17
N LYS A 334 2.82 -12.48 -14.84
CA LYS A 334 3.72 -13.11 -13.88
C LYS A 334 2.95 -14.16 -13.07
N PRO A 335 3.17 -15.46 -13.28
CA PRO A 335 2.51 -16.49 -12.50
C PRO A 335 3.03 -16.48 -11.04
N VAL A 336 2.12 -16.48 -10.08
CA VAL A 336 2.41 -16.52 -8.64
C VAL A 336 1.40 -17.41 -7.92
N GLY A 337 1.69 -17.72 -6.66
CA GLY A 337 0.66 -18.18 -5.74
C GLY A 337 -0.13 -17.08 -5.08
N ASN A 338 -1.28 -17.49 -4.55
CA ASN A 338 -2.17 -16.60 -3.84
C ASN A 338 -1.83 -16.50 -2.34
N GLY A 339 -0.97 -17.39 -1.81
CA GLY A 339 -0.59 -17.43 -0.39
C GLY A 339 -1.73 -17.79 0.57
N LEU A 340 -2.90 -18.18 0.05
CA LEU A 340 -4.11 -18.41 0.82
C LEU A 340 -4.27 -19.92 1.05
N ARG A 341 -3.96 -20.39 2.26
CA ARG A 341 -4.04 -21.81 2.64
C ARG A 341 -5.02 -22.01 3.78
N ALA A 342 -6.09 -22.75 3.52
CA ALA A 342 -6.99 -23.19 4.58
C ALA A 342 -6.28 -24.21 5.49
N ARG A 343 -6.37 -24.01 6.81
CA ARG A 343 -5.85 -24.94 7.83
C ARG A 343 -6.94 -25.72 8.57
N THR A 344 -8.21 -25.38 8.32
CA THR A 344 -9.41 -26.04 8.84
C THR A 344 -10.43 -26.20 7.72
N ILE A 345 -11.38 -27.13 7.86
CA ILE A 345 -12.49 -27.32 6.93
C ILE A 345 -13.43 -26.12 6.98
N ALA A 346 -13.71 -25.59 8.17
CA ALA A 346 -14.47 -24.35 8.32
C ALA A 346 -13.82 -23.19 7.56
N GLY A 347 -12.51 -23.00 7.70
CA GLY A 347 -11.77 -21.99 6.95
C GLY A 347 -11.80 -22.24 5.44
N LEU A 348 -11.70 -23.51 5.02
CA LEU A 348 -11.81 -23.88 3.60
C LEU A 348 -13.16 -23.48 3.01
N LEU A 349 -14.27 -23.86 3.65
CA LEU A 349 -15.62 -23.58 3.17
C LEU A 349 -15.92 -22.08 3.19
N ASN A 350 -15.56 -21.38 4.27
CA ASN A 350 -15.74 -19.93 4.37
C ASN A 350 -14.95 -19.16 3.31
N PHE A 351 -13.75 -19.65 2.96
CA PHE A 351 -12.89 -18.97 2.02
C PHE A 351 -13.18 -19.29 0.55
N MET A 352 -13.84 -20.41 0.28
CA MET A 352 -14.08 -20.93 -1.06
C MET A 352 -14.79 -19.93 -2.00
N PRO A 353 -15.83 -19.17 -1.58
CA PRO A 353 -16.44 -18.16 -2.44
C PRO A 353 -15.47 -17.05 -2.89
N PHE A 354 -14.44 -16.73 -2.10
CA PHE A 354 -13.49 -15.67 -2.43
C PHE A 354 -12.43 -16.08 -3.47
N VAL A 355 -12.21 -17.39 -3.64
CA VAL A 355 -11.26 -17.97 -4.61
C VAL A 355 -11.92 -18.64 -5.81
N PHE A 356 -13.25 -18.77 -5.80
CA PHE A 356 -14.02 -19.29 -6.91
C PHE A 356 -13.76 -18.50 -8.20
N GLN A 357 -13.65 -19.22 -9.32
CA GLN A 357 -13.44 -18.64 -10.65
C GLN A 357 -14.68 -18.86 -11.53
N PRO A 358 -15.59 -17.87 -11.61
CA PRO A 358 -16.86 -18.02 -12.33
C PRO A 358 -16.72 -18.41 -13.80
N ASN A 359 -15.69 -17.93 -14.51
CA ASN A 359 -15.55 -18.29 -15.93
C ASN A 359 -14.96 -19.70 -16.10
N GLN A 360 -14.18 -20.20 -15.14
CA GLN A 360 -13.70 -21.59 -15.16
C GLN A 360 -14.81 -22.61 -14.87
N SER A 361 -15.91 -22.20 -14.22
CA SER A 361 -17.07 -23.05 -13.98
C SER A 361 -18.06 -23.07 -15.16
N GLN A 362 -17.70 -22.50 -16.32
CA GLN A 362 -18.58 -22.49 -17.48
C GLN A 362 -18.93 -23.92 -17.91
N GLY A 363 -20.23 -24.22 -17.98
CA GLY A 363 -20.74 -25.55 -18.36
C GLY A 363 -20.73 -26.57 -17.23
N LEU A 364 -20.44 -26.16 -15.99
CA LEU A 364 -20.58 -26.98 -14.79
C LEU A 364 -21.85 -26.55 -14.03
N ASP A 365 -22.87 -27.39 -14.09
CA ASP A 365 -24.07 -27.30 -13.24
C ASP A 365 -24.17 -28.61 -12.46
N ALA A 366 -23.75 -28.62 -11.20
CA ALA A 366 -23.67 -29.84 -10.39
C ALA A 366 -23.73 -29.55 -8.88
N ILE A 367 -24.28 -30.53 -8.14
CA ILE A 367 -24.36 -30.55 -6.68
C ILE A 367 -23.27 -31.51 -6.15
N PHE A 368 -22.41 -30.97 -5.29
CA PHE A 368 -21.34 -31.71 -4.65
C PHE A 368 -21.61 -31.86 -3.15
N HIS A 369 -21.67 -33.10 -2.68
CA HIS A 369 -21.69 -33.38 -1.25
C HIS A 369 -20.28 -33.63 -0.75
N PHE A 370 -19.93 -33.01 0.37
CA PHE A 370 -18.68 -33.26 1.08
C PHE A 370 -18.98 -33.72 2.51
N THR A 371 -18.50 -34.91 2.86
CA THR A 371 -18.51 -35.41 4.24
C THR A 371 -17.08 -35.48 4.75
N PHE A 372 -16.72 -34.55 5.63
CA PHE A 372 -15.44 -34.51 6.30
C PHE A 372 -15.47 -35.32 7.60
N THR A 373 -14.44 -36.14 7.81
CA THR A 373 -14.32 -37.06 8.95
C THR A 373 -13.00 -36.81 9.71
N GLY A 374 -12.81 -37.50 10.84
CA GLY A 374 -11.58 -37.40 11.62
C GLY A 374 -11.60 -36.21 12.59
N ALA A 375 -10.55 -35.39 12.55
CA ALA A 375 -10.30 -34.31 13.51
C ALA A 375 -11.31 -33.16 13.43
N GLU A 376 -11.92 -32.94 12.26
CA GLU A 376 -12.95 -31.92 12.05
C GLU A 376 -14.06 -32.57 11.23
N ARG A 377 -15.19 -32.88 11.90
CA ARG A 377 -16.35 -33.48 11.26
C ARG A 377 -17.27 -32.38 10.77
N ARG A 378 -17.57 -32.39 9.48
CA ARG A 378 -18.49 -31.44 8.88
C ARG A 378 -19.09 -32.02 7.62
N GLU A 379 -20.35 -31.68 7.37
CA GLU A 379 -21.02 -31.98 6.12
C GLU A 379 -21.35 -30.68 5.44
N ALA A 380 -21.16 -30.63 4.13
CA ALA A 380 -21.46 -29.45 3.33
C ALA A 380 -21.95 -29.86 1.94
N THR A 381 -22.91 -29.09 1.45
CA THR A 381 -23.39 -29.15 0.08
C THR A 381 -22.84 -27.95 -0.66
N ILE A 382 -22.20 -28.20 -1.79
CA ILE A 382 -21.63 -27.16 -2.64
C ILE A 382 -22.29 -27.25 -3.99
N THR A 383 -23.06 -26.23 -4.34
CA THR A 383 -23.78 -26.15 -5.61
C THR A 383 -23.06 -25.17 -6.51
N ILE A 384 -22.63 -25.64 -7.67
CA ILE A 384 -22.14 -24.78 -8.74
C ILE A 384 -23.20 -24.78 -9.83
N LYS A 385 -23.72 -23.61 -10.16
CA LYS A 385 -24.73 -23.46 -11.21
C LYS A 385 -24.65 -22.08 -11.83
N ASN A 386 -24.78 -21.95 -13.15
CA ASN A 386 -24.80 -20.64 -13.81
C ASN A 386 -23.62 -19.71 -13.44
N ARG A 387 -22.44 -20.29 -13.18
CA ARG A 387 -21.25 -19.55 -12.71
C ARG A 387 -21.38 -18.88 -11.34
N THR A 388 -22.28 -19.37 -10.51
CA THR A 388 -22.36 -19.06 -9.08
C THR A 388 -21.94 -20.28 -8.26
N LEU A 389 -21.54 -20.00 -7.02
CA LEU A 389 -21.19 -21.00 -6.02
C LEU A 389 -22.05 -20.74 -4.79
N GLU A 390 -22.78 -21.75 -4.36
CA GLU A 390 -23.55 -21.75 -3.11
C GLU A 390 -23.02 -22.86 -2.20
N ILE A 391 -22.92 -22.56 -0.90
CA ILE A 391 -22.43 -23.50 0.10
C ILE A 391 -23.47 -23.54 1.22
N GLU A 392 -23.97 -24.73 1.51
CA GLU A 392 -24.93 -25.01 2.56
C GLU A 392 -24.33 -26.01 3.55
N ASP A 393 -24.58 -25.82 4.85
CA ASP A 393 -24.20 -26.81 5.86
C ASP A 393 -25.14 -28.03 5.79
N GLY A 394 -24.57 -29.22 5.90
CA GLY A 394 -25.29 -30.49 5.76
C GLY A 394 -25.34 -31.03 4.33
N LEU A 395 -25.99 -32.19 4.17
CA LEU A 395 -26.19 -32.85 2.88
C LEU A 395 -27.61 -32.58 2.37
N VAL A 396 -27.74 -31.60 1.48
CA VAL A 396 -29.00 -31.08 0.95
C VAL A 396 -29.18 -31.55 -0.49
N GLY A 397 -30.36 -32.10 -0.80
CA GLY A 397 -30.68 -32.63 -2.13
C GLY A 397 -29.89 -33.89 -2.52
N GLU A 398 -29.98 -34.29 -3.78
CA GLU A 398 -29.24 -35.43 -4.34
C GLU A 398 -27.93 -34.95 -4.99
N PRO A 399 -26.77 -35.52 -4.63
CA PRO A 399 -25.49 -35.10 -5.19
C PRO A 399 -25.19 -35.78 -6.53
N ASP A 400 -24.65 -35.01 -7.48
CA ASP A 400 -24.00 -35.56 -8.66
C ASP A 400 -22.64 -36.20 -8.31
N MET A 401 -22.02 -35.70 -7.23
CA MET A 401 -20.75 -36.18 -6.72
C MET A 401 -20.68 -36.06 -5.19
N HIS A 402 -20.40 -37.17 -4.51
CA HIS A 402 -20.19 -37.23 -3.07
C HIS A 402 -18.74 -37.60 -2.75
N VAL A 403 -18.07 -36.70 -2.02
CA VAL A 403 -16.70 -36.86 -1.53
C VAL A 403 -16.75 -37.09 -0.02
N THR A 404 -16.25 -38.24 0.43
CA THR A 404 -15.98 -38.48 1.85
C THR A 404 -14.48 -38.40 2.10
N ALA A 405 -14.02 -37.55 3.00
CA ALA A 405 -12.59 -37.35 3.24
C ALA A 405 -12.25 -37.19 4.73
N ASP A 406 -11.15 -37.78 5.18
CA ASP A 406 -10.51 -37.39 6.45
C ASP A 406 -10.00 -35.95 6.34
N ALA A 407 -10.39 -35.06 7.25
CA ALA A 407 -10.14 -33.63 7.18
C ALA A 407 -8.65 -33.30 7.04
N LYS A 408 -7.79 -33.92 7.86
CA LYS A 408 -6.33 -33.72 7.81
C LYS A 408 -5.74 -34.22 6.49
N THR A 409 -6.33 -35.26 5.90
CA THR A 409 -5.87 -35.80 4.62
C THR A 409 -6.31 -34.92 3.46
N TRP A 410 -7.55 -34.40 3.50
CA TRP A 410 -8.05 -33.46 2.50
C TRP A 410 -7.28 -32.14 2.48
N LEU A 411 -7.10 -31.52 3.65
CA LEU A 411 -6.34 -30.27 3.78
C LEU A 411 -4.88 -30.45 3.33
N GLY A 412 -4.24 -31.56 3.74
CA GLY A 412 -2.89 -31.89 3.29
C GLY A 412 -2.80 -32.17 1.78
N PHE A 413 -3.86 -32.70 1.16
CA PHE A 413 -3.94 -32.83 -0.30
C PHE A 413 -4.02 -31.46 -0.98
N LEU A 414 -4.88 -30.56 -0.51
CA LEU A 414 -4.99 -29.19 -1.03
C LEU A 414 -3.68 -28.41 -0.86
N ALA A 415 -2.97 -28.63 0.25
CA ALA A 415 -1.63 -28.09 0.51
C ALA A 415 -0.51 -28.81 -0.28
N LYS A 416 -0.83 -29.85 -1.05
CA LYS A 416 0.09 -30.74 -1.78
C LYS A 416 1.14 -31.44 -0.92
N GLU A 417 0.87 -31.58 0.38
CA GLU A 417 1.65 -32.36 1.34
C GLU A 417 1.28 -33.85 1.28
N LYS A 418 0.10 -34.17 0.74
CA LYS A 418 -0.42 -35.54 0.63
C LYS A 418 -0.90 -35.86 -0.79
N SER A 419 -0.68 -37.10 -1.21
CA SER A 419 -1.16 -37.61 -2.49
C SER A 419 -2.63 -38.04 -2.40
N LEU A 420 -3.47 -37.51 -3.30
CA LEU A 420 -4.86 -37.96 -3.45
C LEU A 420 -4.95 -39.44 -3.80
N LEU A 421 -4.05 -39.93 -4.66
CA LEU A 421 -4.04 -41.33 -5.09
C LEU A 421 -3.78 -42.26 -3.91
N LEU A 422 -2.82 -41.92 -3.05
CA LEU A 422 -2.56 -42.68 -1.82
C LEU A 422 -3.73 -42.58 -0.83
N ALA A 423 -4.38 -41.42 -0.74
CA ALA A 423 -5.56 -41.22 0.11
C ALA A 423 -6.77 -42.06 -0.33
N LEU A 424 -6.96 -42.25 -1.64
CA LEU A 424 -7.98 -43.14 -2.22
C LEU A 424 -7.66 -44.61 -1.92
N ILE A 425 -6.41 -45.05 -2.16
CA ILE A 425 -5.97 -46.44 -1.87
C ILE A 425 -6.15 -46.77 -0.39
N THR A 426 -5.77 -45.85 0.51
CA THR A 426 -5.91 -46.01 1.96
C THR A 426 -7.34 -45.78 2.47
N ARG A 427 -8.32 -45.55 1.59
CA ARG A 427 -9.74 -45.28 1.89
C ARG A 427 -9.99 -44.11 2.85
N ARG A 428 -9.00 -43.21 2.99
CA ARG A 428 -9.11 -41.93 3.71
C ARG A 428 -9.84 -40.87 2.89
N VAL A 429 -9.88 -41.05 1.57
CA VAL A 429 -10.80 -40.35 0.68
C VAL A 429 -11.61 -41.41 -0.07
N ARG A 430 -12.90 -41.18 -0.22
CA ARG A 430 -13.83 -42.03 -0.98
C ARG A 430 -14.67 -41.13 -1.87
N LEU A 431 -14.88 -41.58 -3.10
CA LEU A 431 -15.61 -40.84 -4.11
C LEU A 431 -16.79 -41.69 -4.58
N LYS A 432 -17.97 -41.10 -4.67
CA LYS A 432 -19.18 -41.72 -5.21
C LYS A 432 -19.81 -40.74 -6.20
N GLY A 433 -19.98 -41.15 -7.45
CA GLY A 433 -20.43 -40.28 -8.55
C GLY A 433 -19.41 -40.21 -9.68
N ASN A 434 -19.56 -39.25 -10.59
CA ASN A 434 -18.67 -39.09 -11.74
C ASN A 434 -17.36 -38.37 -11.34
N PRO A 435 -16.18 -39.03 -11.38
CA PRO A 435 -14.92 -38.42 -10.97
C PRO A 435 -14.49 -37.24 -11.86
N MET A 436 -15.00 -37.14 -13.10
CA MET A 436 -14.75 -35.99 -13.97
C MET A 436 -15.35 -34.69 -13.40
N LEU A 437 -16.43 -34.78 -12.62
CA LEU A 437 -17.03 -33.62 -11.95
C LEU A 437 -16.10 -33.07 -10.85
N LEU A 438 -15.37 -33.92 -10.13
CA LEU A 438 -14.39 -33.45 -9.14
C LEU A 438 -13.18 -32.76 -9.80
N LEU A 439 -12.77 -33.22 -10.98
CA LEU A 439 -11.75 -32.51 -11.77
C LEU A 439 -12.26 -31.15 -12.27
N ALA A 440 -13.51 -31.08 -12.76
CA ALA A 440 -14.14 -29.82 -13.16
C ALA A 440 -14.30 -28.86 -11.97
N PHE A 441 -14.73 -29.38 -10.82
CA PHE A 441 -14.77 -28.64 -9.56
C PHE A 441 -13.39 -28.06 -9.20
N GLY A 442 -12.33 -28.89 -9.25
CA GLY A 442 -10.97 -28.44 -8.95
C GLY A 442 -10.47 -27.31 -9.87
N LYS A 443 -10.88 -27.29 -11.14
CA LYS A 443 -10.53 -26.19 -12.07
C LYS A 443 -11.16 -24.85 -11.68
N CYS A 444 -12.28 -24.86 -10.96
CA CYS A 444 -12.92 -23.64 -10.45
C CYS A 444 -12.14 -22.98 -9.31
N PHE A 445 -11.14 -23.69 -8.75
CA PHE A 445 -10.31 -23.24 -7.63
C PHE A 445 -8.82 -23.42 -7.94
N PRO A 446 -8.27 -22.70 -8.92
CA PRO A 446 -6.86 -22.79 -9.26
C PRO A 446 -6.03 -22.40 -8.03
N SER A 447 -5.19 -23.33 -7.57
CA SER A 447 -4.26 -23.11 -6.47
C SER A 447 -2.86 -23.57 -6.88
N THR A 448 -1.89 -22.67 -6.80
CA THR A 448 -0.49 -23.04 -7.02
C THR A 448 0.13 -23.50 -5.72
N GLY A 449 -0.14 -24.74 -5.34
CA GLY A 449 0.77 -25.47 -4.46
C GLY A 449 1.92 -26.19 -5.20
N ALA A 450 2.27 -25.85 -6.45
CA ALA A 450 3.31 -26.58 -7.20
C ALA A 450 4.53 -25.73 -7.59
N ARG A 451 5.71 -26.30 -7.30
CA ARG A 451 7.07 -25.85 -7.60
C ARG A 451 7.19 -25.25 -9.00
N HIS A 452 7.70 -24.02 -8.99
CA HIS A 452 7.84 -23.08 -10.08
C HIS A 452 8.33 -23.72 -11.39
N LYS A 453 7.55 -23.55 -12.47
CA LYS A 453 8.12 -23.57 -13.82
C LYS A 453 9.13 -22.42 -13.92
N HIS A 454 10.25 -22.65 -14.60
CA HIS A 454 11.17 -21.57 -14.96
C HIS A 454 10.36 -20.45 -15.64
N VAL A 455 10.31 -19.28 -15.01
CA VAL A 455 9.80 -18.08 -15.68
C VAL A 455 10.91 -17.59 -16.58
N GLU A 456 10.58 -17.27 -17.82
CA GLU A 456 11.54 -16.72 -18.77
C GLU A 456 12.18 -15.46 -18.15
N ILE A 457 13.51 -15.37 -18.23
CA ILE A 457 14.24 -14.19 -17.80
C ILE A 457 13.83 -13.07 -18.74
N LEU A 458 12.89 -12.22 -18.31
CA LEU A 458 12.59 -11.00 -19.03
C LEU A 458 13.89 -10.18 -19.06
N PRO A 459 14.44 -9.81 -20.24
CA PRO A 459 15.58 -8.92 -20.30
C PRO A 459 15.20 -7.60 -19.64
N GLN A 460 15.85 -7.27 -18.53
CA GLN A 460 15.60 -6.04 -17.80
C GLN A 460 16.66 -5.00 -18.16
N PRO A 461 16.27 -3.73 -18.38
CA PRO A 461 17.25 -2.66 -18.46
C PRO A 461 18.00 -2.59 -17.13
N SER A 462 19.33 -2.55 -17.21
CA SER A 462 20.17 -2.34 -16.02
C SER A 462 19.71 -1.10 -15.26
N MET A 463 19.64 -1.18 -13.93
CA MET A 463 19.48 0.01 -13.09
C MET A 463 20.64 1.01 -13.28
N ALA A 464 21.77 0.55 -13.83
CA ALA A 464 22.79 1.43 -14.35
C ALA A 464 22.23 2.12 -15.60
N ARG A 465 21.66 3.31 -15.39
CA ARG A 465 21.58 4.28 -16.49
C ARG A 465 23.00 4.50 -16.97
N SER A 466 23.26 4.21 -18.23
CA SER A 466 24.22 5.00 -18.99
C SER A 466 23.66 6.41 -18.99
N GLY A 467 23.90 7.15 -17.89
CA GLY A 467 23.78 8.59 -17.95
C GLY A 467 24.70 8.97 -19.09
N SER A 468 24.17 9.68 -20.09
CA SER A 468 25.03 10.38 -21.01
C SER A 468 26.08 11.08 -20.16
N SER A 469 27.34 10.70 -20.33
CA SER A 469 28.44 11.41 -19.68
C SER A 469 28.39 12.83 -20.21
N ARG A 470 27.65 13.71 -19.51
CA ARG A 470 27.56 15.14 -19.83
C ARG A 470 28.90 15.85 -19.67
N TYR A 471 29.93 15.14 -19.23
CA TYR A 471 31.33 15.57 -19.33
C TYR A 471 31.79 15.37 -20.77
N LEU A 472 31.71 16.43 -21.60
CA LEU A 472 32.48 16.52 -22.84
C LEU A 472 33.96 16.41 -22.45
N LYS A 473 34.56 15.25 -22.70
CA LYS A 473 35.97 14.98 -22.43
C LYS A 473 36.81 15.79 -23.43
N ASN A 474 37.61 16.74 -22.96
CA ASN A 474 38.49 17.57 -23.81
C ASN A 474 39.98 17.25 -23.65
N ASP A 475 40.36 16.26 -22.82
CA ASP A 475 41.71 15.69 -22.73
C ASP A 475 41.72 14.26 -23.30
N PRO A 476 42.28 14.03 -24.52
CA PRO A 476 42.33 12.71 -25.15
C PRO A 476 43.15 11.68 -24.38
N ALA A 477 44.10 12.10 -23.53
CA ALA A 477 45.02 11.19 -22.84
C ALA A 477 44.46 10.66 -21.51
N THR A 478 43.59 11.43 -20.82
CA THR A 478 43.09 11.06 -19.48
C THR A 478 41.57 10.98 -19.35
N GLY A 479 40.82 11.46 -20.35
CA GLY A 479 39.36 11.38 -20.36
C GLY A 479 38.65 12.23 -19.28
N LYS A 480 39.32 13.24 -18.71
CA LYS A 480 38.75 14.23 -17.77
C LYS A 480 38.69 15.63 -18.40
N ILE A 481 37.91 16.54 -17.82
CA ILE A 481 37.93 17.96 -18.19
C ILE A 481 39.19 18.60 -17.59
N ARG A 482 40.10 19.14 -18.41
CA ARG A 482 41.26 19.91 -17.92
C ARG A 482 41.50 21.16 -18.77
N TRP A 483 40.97 22.29 -18.32
CA TRP A 483 41.53 23.58 -18.70
C TRP A 483 42.69 23.93 -17.76
N ARG A 484 43.80 24.41 -18.32
CA ARG A 484 44.93 24.98 -17.58
C ARG A 484 45.36 26.27 -18.25
N GLY A 485 45.22 27.38 -17.56
CA GLY A 485 45.69 28.67 -18.00
C GLY A 485 45.83 29.63 -16.83
N LYS A 486 46.08 30.90 -17.14
CA LYS A 486 46.16 31.97 -16.13
C LYS A 486 44.80 32.64 -16.01
N LEU A 487 44.43 32.97 -14.78
CA LEU A 487 43.35 33.89 -14.45
C LEU A 487 43.98 35.03 -13.64
N THR A 488 43.38 36.20 -13.72
CA THR A 488 43.79 37.38 -12.95
C THR A 488 42.79 37.60 -11.83
N LEU A 489 43.28 37.90 -10.63
CA LEU A 489 42.41 38.34 -9.54
C LEU A 489 41.83 39.71 -9.89
N SER A 490 40.53 39.78 -10.15
CA SER A 490 39.85 41.00 -10.57
C SER A 490 39.21 41.77 -9.40
N ASP A 491 38.85 41.08 -8.32
CA ASP A 491 38.22 41.70 -7.16
C ASP A 491 38.29 40.78 -5.91
N MET A 492 38.13 41.36 -4.73
CA MET A 492 38.11 40.66 -3.44
C MET A 492 37.04 41.25 -2.50
N ALA A 493 36.36 40.40 -1.74
CA ALA A 493 35.38 40.83 -0.74
C ALA A 493 35.55 40.08 0.58
N ASP A 494 35.56 40.81 1.70
CA ASP A 494 35.51 40.24 3.04
C ASP A 494 34.08 39.81 3.38
N GLU A 495 33.86 38.51 3.54
CA GLU A 495 32.54 37.92 3.86
C GLU A 495 32.34 37.81 5.38
N ALA A 496 33.42 37.55 6.12
CA ALA A 496 33.44 37.47 7.59
C ALA A 496 34.88 37.65 8.13
N HIS A 497 35.03 37.73 9.45
CA HIS A 497 36.32 37.98 10.15
C HIS A 497 37.50 37.08 9.69
N GLU A 498 37.24 35.88 9.19
CA GLU A 498 38.28 34.98 8.64
C GLU A 498 37.94 34.42 7.24
N VAL A 499 36.98 35.01 6.52
CA VAL A 499 36.50 34.46 5.25
C VAL A 499 36.50 35.55 4.19
N LYS A 500 37.18 35.30 3.07
CA LYS A 500 37.30 36.23 1.95
C LYS A 500 36.93 35.52 0.65
N THR A 501 36.19 36.20 -0.21
CA THR A 501 35.88 35.77 -1.57
C THR A 501 36.86 36.41 -2.54
N PHE A 502 37.43 35.60 -3.43
CA PHE A 502 38.38 35.99 -4.48
C PHE A 502 37.73 35.79 -5.84
N ARG A 503 37.64 36.87 -6.63
CA ARG A 503 37.04 36.86 -7.96
C ARG A 503 38.13 36.81 -9.01
N PHE A 504 38.06 35.83 -9.91
CA PHE A 504 39.05 35.62 -10.96
C PHE A 504 38.41 35.78 -12.34
N SER A 505 39.08 36.55 -13.20
CA SER A 505 38.67 36.80 -14.58
C SER A 505 39.78 36.45 -15.57
N PRO A 506 39.48 36.26 -16.87
CA PRO A 506 40.51 36.05 -17.89
C PRO A 506 41.45 37.26 -18.00
N PRO A 507 42.78 37.08 -18.14
CA PRO A 507 43.74 38.19 -18.18
C PRO A 507 43.53 39.19 -19.32
N GLY A 508 42.89 38.78 -20.41
CA GLY A 508 42.59 39.63 -21.57
C GLY A 508 41.14 40.15 -21.61
N GLY A 509 40.37 39.98 -20.53
CA GLY A 509 38.93 40.21 -20.53
C GLY A 509 38.14 39.16 -21.32
N GLY A 510 36.82 39.32 -21.39
CA GLY A 510 35.93 38.38 -22.05
C GLY A 510 35.54 37.18 -21.17
N PRO A 511 34.92 36.14 -21.75
CA PRO A 511 34.36 35.05 -20.97
C PRO A 511 35.41 34.06 -20.45
N ILE A 512 35.15 33.43 -19.31
CA ILE A 512 35.95 32.35 -18.75
C ILE A 512 36.11 31.23 -19.78
N PRO A 513 37.34 30.74 -20.01
CA PRO A 513 37.66 29.84 -21.11
C PRO A 513 37.28 28.37 -20.85
N PHE A 514 36.38 28.12 -19.89
CA PHE A 514 35.86 26.82 -19.54
C PHE A 514 34.41 26.92 -19.05
N GLU A 515 33.68 25.82 -19.12
CA GLU A 515 32.36 25.66 -18.50
C GLU A 515 32.48 24.77 -17.25
N TYR A 516 31.63 24.98 -16.27
CA TYR A 516 31.61 24.22 -15.02
C TYR A 516 30.18 23.96 -14.53
N LEU A 517 30.01 23.00 -13.64
CA LEU A 517 28.75 22.67 -12.96
C LEU A 517 28.85 22.97 -11.45
N PRO A 518 27.72 23.14 -10.75
CA PRO A 518 27.72 23.34 -9.30
C PRO A 518 28.47 22.20 -8.58
N GLY A 519 29.29 22.57 -7.58
CA GLY A 519 30.08 21.62 -6.80
C GLY A 519 31.44 21.22 -7.41
N GLN A 520 31.81 21.77 -8.57
CA GLN A 520 33.15 21.60 -9.14
C GLN A 520 34.19 22.55 -8.49
N PHE A 521 35.47 22.25 -8.69
CA PHE A 521 36.58 22.99 -8.10
C PHE A 521 37.59 23.46 -9.15
N VAL A 522 38.29 24.55 -8.84
CA VAL A 522 39.49 24.99 -9.55
C VAL A 522 40.72 24.66 -8.71
N THR A 523 41.84 24.30 -9.35
CA THR A 523 43.11 24.10 -8.64
C THR A 523 44.05 25.24 -8.93
N LEU A 524 44.33 26.05 -7.92
CA LEU A 524 45.31 27.13 -8.00
C LEU A 524 46.71 26.54 -7.97
N HIS A 525 47.52 26.92 -8.97
CA HIS A 525 48.95 26.63 -9.02
C HIS A 525 49.68 27.93 -8.69
N ILE A 526 50.15 28.06 -7.46
CA ILE A 526 50.74 29.30 -6.92
C ILE A 526 52.06 28.97 -6.21
N ALA A 527 52.88 29.98 -5.93
CA ALA A 527 54.16 29.79 -5.25
C ALA A 527 54.29 30.71 -4.02
N PRO A 528 53.53 30.48 -2.93
CA PRO A 528 53.69 31.24 -1.69
C PRO A 528 55.14 31.20 -1.22
N ARG A 529 55.77 32.37 -1.07
CA ARG A 529 57.19 32.51 -0.68
C ARG A 529 58.16 31.68 -1.56
N GLY A 530 57.83 31.52 -2.84
CA GLY A 530 58.65 30.79 -3.80
C GLY A 530 58.50 29.27 -3.77
N ILE A 531 57.59 28.70 -2.95
CA ILE A 531 57.37 27.25 -2.84
C ILE A 531 56.19 26.84 -3.75
N PRO A 532 56.42 26.13 -4.88
CA PRO A 532 55.35 25.73 -5.79
C PRO A 532 54.33 24.82 -5.10
N THR A 533 53.10 25.32 -4.96
CA THR A 533 52.02 24.66 -4.23
C THR A 533 50.75 24.61 -5.07
N LYS A 534 50.04 23.49 -5.00
CA LYS A 534 48.73 23.30 -5.64
C LYS A 534 47.65 23.15 -4.59
N ARG A 535 46.58 23.92 -4.66
CA ARG A 535 45.40 23.75 -3.79
C ARG A 535 44.11 23.90 -4.57
N SER A 536 43.17 23.03 -4.25
CA SER A 536 41.86 22.97 -4.89
C SER A 536 40.84 23.70 -4.04
N TYR A 537 40.03 24.53 -4.69
CA TYR A 537 38.93 25.27 -4.08
C TYR A 537 37.67 25.08 -4.90
N THR A 538 36.56 24.79 -4.22
CA THR A 538 35.24 24.73 -4.85
C THR A 538 34.91 26.09 -5.46
N ILE A 539 34.40 26.10 -6.69
CA ILE A 539 33.94 27.33 -7.34
C ILE A 539 32.64 27.76 -6.67
N ALA A 540 32.63 28.96 -6.10
CA ALA A 540 31.52 29.53 -5.33
C ALA A 540 30.52 30.31 -6.21
N SER A 541 30.93 30.74 -7.40
CA SER A 541 30.08 31.50 -8.33
C SER A 541 29.08 30.62 -9.10
N SER A 542 28.03 31.26 -9.62
CA SER A 542 27.05 30.60 -10.49
C SER A 542 27.67 30.17 -11.83
N PRO A 543 27.45 28.93 -12.31
CA PRO A 543 27.85 28.48 -13.65
C PRO A 543 27.35 29.33 -14.82
N THR A 544 26.27 30.11 -14.60
CA THR A 544 25.75 31.03 -15.62
C THR A 544 26.59 32.29 -15.77
N TRP A 545 27.47 32.58 -14.81
CA TRP A 545 28.40 33.71 -14.90
C TRP A 545 29.54 33.30 -15.82
N ARG A 546 29.63 34.00 -16.95
CA ARG A 546 30.62 33.72 -17.98
C ARG A 546 31.77 34.69 -17.93
N ASP A 547 31.73 35.79 -17.20
CA ASP A 547 32.76 36.83 -17.14
C ASP A 547 33.81 36.62 -16.02
N ARG A 548 33.48 35.79 -15.01
CA ARG A 548 34.35 35.52 -13.87
C ARG A 548 34.02 34.19 -13.19
N ILE A 549 34.92 33.73 -12.32
CA ILE A 549 34.64 32.73 -11.29
C ILE A 549 34.97 33.27 -9.90
N GLU A 550 34.40 32.69 -8.87
CA GLU A 550 34.69 33.03 -7.48
C GLU A 550 35.12 31.81 -6.69
N ILE A 551 36.02 32.01 -5.72
CA ILE A 551 36.28 31.06 -4.64
C ILE A 551 36.17 31.78 -3.31
N THR A 552 35.55 31.13 -2.33
CA THR A 552 35.44 31.67 -0.97
C THR A 552 36.30 30.84 -0.04
N VAL A 553 37.28 31.48 0.59
CA VAL A 553 38.34 30.79 1.34
C VAL A 553 38.38 31.28 2.77
N LYS A 554 38.24 30.34 3.71
CA LYS A 554 38.51 30.58 5.13
C LYS A 554 40.02 30.62 5.39
N ARG A 555 40.48 31.60 6.18
CA ARG A 555 41.87 31.74 6.60
C ARG A 555 42.21 30.73 7.69
N GLU A 556 42.90 29.67 7.31
CA GLU A 556 43.42 28.71 8.29
C GLU A 556 44.71 29.22 8.95
N GLY A 557 44.74 29.26 10.29
CA GLY A 557 45.84 29.86 11.07
C GLY A 557 47.23 29.25 10.83
N GLN A 558 47.29 27.97 10.44
CA GLN A 558 48.52 27.27 10.03
C GLN A 558 48.60 26.99 8.51
N GLY A 559 47.62 27.46 7.73
CA GLY A 559 47.51 27.15 6.30
C GLY A 559 48.50 27.94 5.44
N LEU A 560 49.31 27.23 4.64
CA LEU A 560 50.28 27.89 3.75
C LEU A 560 49.59 28.72 2.65
N VAL A 561 48.61 28.15 1.95
CA VAL A 561 47.95 28.81 0.81
C VAL A 561 46.83 29.74 1.23
N SER A 562 46.01 29.36 2.21
CA SER A 562 44.92 30.23 2.69
C SER A 562 45.45 31.54 3.28
N ARG A 563 46.57 31.51 4.03
CA ARG A 563 47.21 32.74 4.52
C ARG A 563 47.77 33.57 3.37
N TRP A 564 48.48 32.96 2.43
CA TRP A 564 48.99 33.70 1.27
C TRP A 564 47.89 34.35 0.44
N LEU A 565 46.76 33.65 0.22
CA LEU A 565 45.60 34.24 -0.45
C LEU A 565 45.05 35.45 0.32
N HIS A 566 45.02 35.39 1.64
CA HIS A 566 44.46 36.48 2.46
C HIS A 566 45.41 37.66 2.67
N ASP A 567 46.70 37.38 2.82
CA ASP A 567 47.71 38.31 3.31
C ASP A 567 48.59 38.89 2.18
N ASP A 568 48.81 38.12 1.10
CA ASP A 568 49.81 38.44 0.07
C ASP A 568 49.24 38.61 -1.36
N LEU A 569 48.12 37.96 -1.69
CA LEU A 569 47.53 38.03 -3.04
C LEU A 569 46.81 39.38 -3.26
N GLY A 570 47.20 40.12 -4.30
CA GLY A 570 46.64 41.42 -4.67
C GLY A 570 45.79 41.39 -5.95
N ILE A 571 44.92 42.39 -6.12
CA ILE A 571 44.17 42.58 -7.38
C ILE A 571 45.18 42.85 -8.51
N GLY A 572 45.05 42.11 -9.61
CA GLY A 572 45.95 42.16 -10.76
C GLY A 572 46.94 40.99 -10.85
N ASP A 573 47.12 40.22 -9.77
CA ASP A 573 48.00 39.03 -9.73
C ASP A 573 47.45 37.81 -10.50
#